data_AF-A0A2V9FUR3-F1
#
_entry.id   AF-A0A2V9FUR3-F1
#
_cell.length_a   1.000
_cell.length_b   1.000
_cell.length_c   1.000
_cell.angle_alpha   90.00
_cell.angle_beta   90.00
_cell.angle_gamma   90.00
#
_symmetry.space_group_name_H-M   'P 1'
#
loop_
_entity.id
_entity.type
_entity.pdbx_description
1 polymer ?
#
loop_
_entity_poly.entity_id
_entity_poly.type
_entity_poly.pdbx_seq_one_letter_code
_entity_poly.pdbx_strand_id
1 'polypeptide(L)'
;MALPYRWQWRVEKWKNAVQTFFGGGDQQPRPKICPACGALVGISATRCHECGANLRFSLAALSKKLSGLFGEQETPVTSALLVANILMFGISWVALANEGGGGGFRILWGMGGETVYRLGASHPFPVFVGHEWWRLVTAMFLHGGLIHIGFNMMSLMQLGPALEELYGSARYLFLYVATGAFGFLVSAWFGNFSLGASGALLGLVGVMLAITTKRGGAYMRDLRSRLVTSVVVLFVLGFSGMGIDNYAHFAGLAAGFGLGKLFADRQPMNASERRTAYGLGWLAGMVVVACFALMILHYRDTLPWQR
;
A
#
# COMPACT_ATOMS: atom_id res chain seq x y z
N MET A 1 47.26 3.25 -23.52
CA MET A 1 47.27 2.24 -22.42
C MET A 1 45.94 1.51 -22.43
N ALA A 2 45.93 0.19 -22.53
CA ALA A 2 44.68 -0.58 -22.47
C ALA A 2 44.08 -0.47 -21.05
N LEU A 3 42.78 -0.17 -20.95
CA LEU A 3 42.08 -0.12 -19.67
C LEU A 3 42.13 -1.50 -18.98
N PRO A 4 42.16 -1.56 -17.64
CA PRO A 4 42.04 -2.82 -16.91
C PRO A 4 40.75 -3.57 -17.27
N TYR A 5 40.79 -4.90 -17.34
CA TYR A 5 39.67 -5.77 -17.75
C TYR A 5 38.33 -5.44 -17.07
N ARG A 6 38.33 -5.13 -15.77
CA ARG A 6 37.13 -4.74 -15.01
C ARG A 6 36.45 -3.47 -15.54
N TRP A 7 37.23 -2.56 -16.09
CA TRP A 7 36.74 -1.32 -16.70
C TRP A 7 36.28 -1.54 -18.14
N GLN A 8 36.94 -2.42 -18.89
CA GLN A 8 36.49 -2.82 -20.24
C GLN A 8 35.07 -3.41 -20.19
N TRP A 9 34.83 -4.34 -19.27
CA TRP A 9 33.50 -4.95 -19.09
C TRP A 9 32.42 -3.94 -18.70
N ARG A 10 32.73 -2.97 -17.82
CA ARG A 10 31.79 -1.91 -17.44
C ARG A 10 31.44 -1.00 -18.61
N VAL A 11 32.43 -0.67 -19.44
CA VAL A 11 32.24 0.16 -20.64
C VAL A 11 31.42 -0.58 -21.70
N GLU A 12 31.64 -1.88 -21.89
CA GLU A 12 30.82 -2.72 -22.78
C GLU A 12 29.38 -2.84 -22.28
N LYS A 13 29.18 -3.09 -20.98
CA LYS A 13 27.83 -3.15 -20.40
C LYS A 13 27.08 -1.82 -20.57
N TRP A 14 27.77 -0.70 -20.40
CA TRP A 14 27.18 0.62 -20.60
C TRP A 14 26.89 0.91 -22.09
N LYS A 15 27.81 0.57 -23.00
CA LYS A 15 27.59 0.67 -24.45
C LYS A 15 26.37 -0.15 -24.91
N ASN A 16 26.25 -1.39 -24.43
CA ASN A 16 25.12 -2.25 -24.77
C ASN A 16 23.80 -1.67 -24.25
N ALA A 17 23.77 -1.14 -23.02
CA ALA A 17 22.58 -0.50 -22.45
C ALA A 17 22.17 0.78 -23.22
N VAL A 18 23.15 1.61 -23.62
CA VAL A 18 22.91 2.81 -24.43
C VAL A 18 22.44 2.44 -25.84
N GLN A 19 23.01 1.40 -26.44
CA GLN A 19 22.55 0.87 -27.73
C GLN A 19 21.14 0.28 -27.66
N THR A 20 20.73 -0.33 -26.54
CA THR A 20 19.33 -0.79 -26.37
C THR A 20 18.36 0.36 -26.12
N PHE A 21 18.83 1.46 -25.55
CA PHE A 21 18.01 2.63 -25.26
C PHE A 21 17.78 3.53 -26.48
N PHE A 22 18.79 3.67 -27.35
CA PHE A 22 18.76 4.54 -28.54
C PHE A 22 18.67 3.79 -29.87
N GLY A 23 19.04 2.50 -29.90
CA GLY A 23 18.90 1.63 -31.05
C GLY A 23 17.71 0.70 -30.88
N GLY A 24 16.77 0.75 -31.82
CA GLY A 24 15.74 -0.27 -31.97
C GLY A 24 16.39 -1.59 -32.40
N GLY A 25 17.00 -2.30 -31.45
CA GLY A 25 17.49 -3.65 -31.69
C GLY A 25 16.29 -4.58 -31.90
N ASP A 26 16.35 -5.42 -32.94
CA ASP A 26 15.41 -6.49 -33.21
C ASP A 26 15.29 -7.39 -31.97
N GLN A 27 14.33 -7.06 -31.11
CA GLN A 27 13.95 -7.92 -30.01
C GLN A 27 13.27 -9.13 -30.64
N GLN A 28 13.95 -10.29 -30.61
CA GLN A 28 13.32 -11.56 -30.95
C GLN A 28 11.96 -11.62 -30.23
N PRO A 29 10.85 -11.80 -30.97
CA PRO A 29 9.53 -11.70 -30.36
C PRO A 29 9.36 -12.84 -29.37
N ARG A 30 9.31 -12.50 -28.08
CA ARG A 30 9.16 -13.48 -27.01
C ARG A 30 7.69 -13.84 -26.83
N PRO A 31 7.35 -15.12 -26.63
CA PRO A 31 6.01 -15.52 -26.25
C PRO A 31 5.59 -14.82 -24.94
N LYS A 32 4.29 -14.53 -24.82
CA LYS A 32 3.72 -13.81 -23.67
C LYS A 32 3.26 -14.83 -22.64
N ILE A 33 3.21 -14.44 -21.36
CA ILE A 33 2.57 -15.26 -20.32
C ILE A 33 1.17 -14.68 -20.06
N CYS A 34 0.16 -15.53 -19.98
CA CYS A 34 -1.19 -15.12 -19.67
C CYS A 34 -1.29 -14.65 -18.21
N PRO A 35 -1.72 -13.40 -17.93
CA PRO A 35 -1.75 -12.86 -16.57
C PRO A 35 -2.84 -13.49 -15.69
N ALA A 36 -3.80 -14.20 -16.28
CA ALA A 36 -4.90 -14.83 -15.53
C ALA A 36 -4.59 -16.26 -15.06
N CYS A 37 -3.80 -17.01 -15.84
CA CYS A 37 -3.56 -18.45 -15.58
C CYS A 37 -2.09 -18.87 -15.64
N GLY A 38 -1.17 -18.01 -16.08
CA GLY A 38 0.25 -18.34 -16.20
C GLY A 38 0.64 -19.14 -17.46
N ALA A 39 -0.31 -19.44 -18.36
CA ALA A 39 -0.02 -20.17 -19.59
C ALA A 39 0.85 -19.34 -20.56
N LEU A 40 1.83 -19.97 -21.20
CA LEU A 40 2.58 -19.38 -22.32
C LEU A 40 1.67 -19.28 -23.54
N VAL A 41 1.47 -18.06 -24.03
CA VAL A 41 0.61 -17.75 -25.18
C VAL A 41 1.43 -17.13 -26.32
N GLY A 42 0.97 -17.36 -27.54
CA GLY A 42 1.63 -16.86 -28.75
C GLY A 42 1.78 -15.34 -28.77
N ILE A 43 2.80 -14.86 -29.49
CA ILE A 43 3.19 -13.44 -29.59
C ILE A 43 2.00 -12.56 -30.02
N SER A 44 1.17 -13.04 -30.93
CA SER A 44 -0.01 -12.35 -31.49
C SER A 44 -1.34 -12.79 -30.86
N ALA A 45 -1.32 -13.62 -29.82
CA ALA A 45 -2.55 -14.11 -29.20
C ALA A 45 -3.36 -12.98 -28.57
N THR A 46 -4.63 -12.87 -28.96
CA THR A 46 -5.57 -11.85 -28.46
C THR A 46 -6.50 -12.41 -27.38
N ARG A 47 -6.58 -13.74 -27.28
CA ARG A 47 -7.16 -14.48 -26.16
C ARG A 47 -6.24 -15.61 -25.75
N CYS A 48 -6.24 -15.95 -24.47
CA CYS A 48 -5.57 -17.14 -23.96
C CYS A 48 -6.33 -18.40 -24.41
N HIS A 49 -5.63 -19.39 -24.96
CA HIS A 49 -6.22 -20.67 -25.37
C HIS A 49 -6.58 -21.56 -24.17
N GLU A 50 -5.88 -21.41 -23.03
CA GLU A 50 -6.15 -22.19 -21.82
C GLU A 50 -7.35 -21.67 -21.02
N CYS A 51 -7.44 -20.35 -20.78
CA CYS A 51 -8.46 -19.79 -19.87
C CYS A 51 -9.41 -18.76 -20.50
N GLY A 52 -9.26 -18.45 -21.80
CA GLY A 52 -10.14 -17.53 -22.52
C GLY A 52 -9.97 -16.03 -22.22
N ALA A 53 -9.01 -15.65 -21.36
CA ALA A 53 -8.78 -14.26 -20.99
C ALA A 53 -8.37 -13.38 -22.20
N ASN A 54 -8.91 -12.17 -22.30
CA ASN A 54 -8.60 -11.20 -23.35
C ASN A 54 -7.24 -10.52 -23.09
N LEU A 55 -6.35 -10.55 -24.07
CA LEU A 55 -4.97 -10.08 -23.99
C LEU A 55 -4.75 -8.72 -24.70
N ARG A 56 -5.79 -8.16 -25.37
CA ARG A 56 -5.70 -6.88 -26.11
C ARG A 56 -5.70 -5.65 -25.21
N PHE A 57 -6.19 -5.77 -23.98
CA PHE A 57 -6.21 -4.70 -22.99
C PHE A 57 -5.75 -5.29 -21.67
N SER A 58 -4.57 -4.88 -21.21
CA SER A 58 -4.06 -5.31 -19.92
C SER A 58 -3.67 -4.10 -19.10
N LEU A 59 -4.31 -3.93 -17.95
CA LEU A 59 -3.83 -3.06 -16.87
C LEU A 59 -2.35 -3.32 -16.54
N ALA A 60 -1.81 -4.50 -16.88
CA ALA A 60 -0.40 -4.81 -16.76
C ALA A 60 0.50 -3.97 -17.67
N ALA A 61 0.04 -3.47 -18.83
CA ALA A 61 0.85 -2.60 -19.69
C ALA A 61 1.03 -1.19 -19.09
N LEU A 62 -0.02 -0.66 -18.45
CA LEU A 62 0.04 0.58 -17.66
C LEU A 62 0.92 0.37 -16.42
N SER A 63 0.77 -0.78 -15.75
CA SER A 63 1.65 -1.22 -14.66
C SER A 63 3.11 -1.31 -15.09
N LYS A 64 3.41 -1.76 -16.32
CA LYS A 64 4.79 -1.93 -16.82
C LYS A 64 5.49 -0.60 -17.13
N LYS A 65 4.72 0.43 -17.50
CA LYS A 65 5.24 1.78 -17.71
C LYS A 65 5.54 2.49 -16.39
N LEU A 66 4.77 2.20 -15.34
CA LEU A 66 5.07 2.63 -13.97
C LEU A 66 6.18 1.78 -13.31
N SER A 67 6.28 0.48 -13.60
CA SER A 67 7.29 -0.40 -13.00
C SER A 67 8.72 -0.06 -13.42
N GLY A 68 8.91 0.59 -14.58
CA GLY A 68 10.21 1.13 -14.99
C GLY A 68 10.77 2.19 -14.03
N LEU A 69 9.92 2.84 -13.23
CA LEU A 69 10.31 3.78 -12.18
C LEU A 69 10.52 3.13 -10.80
N PHE A 70 9.95 1.94 -10.55
CA PHE A 70 9.84 1.35 -9.21
C PHE A 70 10.47 -0.06 -9.05
N GLY A 71 11.21 -0.53 -10.06
CA GLY A 71 11.97 -1.78 -9.98
C GLY A 71 11.19 -3.01 -10.45
N GLU A 72 11.91 -4.04 -10.88
CA GLU A 72 11.42 -5.24 -11.60
C GLU A 72 10.49 -6.18 -10.79
N GLN A 73 10.05 -5.80 -9.58
CA GLN A 73 9.14 -6.63 -8.77
C GLN A 73 7.69 -6.43 -9.20
N GLU A 74 7.01 -7.52 -9.56
CA GLU A 74 5.60 -7.56 -9.97
C GLU A 74 4.64 -7.33 -8.77
N THR A 75 4.72 -6.17 -8.10
CA THR A 75 3.91 -5.83 -6.91
C THR A 75 3.02 -4.62 -7.19
N PRO A 76 1.99 -4.78 -8.06
CA PRO A 76 1.19 -3.68 -8.56
C PRO A 76 0.39 -2.98 -7.47
N VAL A 77 -0.12 -3.71 -6.46
CA VAL A 77 -0.92 -3.10 -5.40
C VAL A 77 -0.03 -2.31 -4.45
N THR A 78 1.14 -2.83 -4.08
CA THR A 78 2.11 -2.10 -3.25
C THR A 78 2.49 -0.78 -3.91
N SER A 79 2.77 -0.82 -5.21
CA SER A 79 3.09 0.38 -6.00
C SER A 79 1.90 1.34 -6.08
N ALA A 80 0.68 0.83 -6.27
CA ALA A 80 -0.52 1.65 -6.30
C ALA A 80 -0.78 2.34 -4.95
N LEU A 81 -0.59 1.62 -3.82
CA LEU A 81 -0.69 2.19 -2.48
C LEU A 81 0.37 3.26 -2.24
N LEU A 82 1.63 3.01 -2.62
CA LEU A 82 2.72 3.99 -2.53
C LEU A 82 2.36 5.29 -3.28
N VAL A 83 1.94 5.15 -4.54
CA VAL A 83 1.56 6.29 -5.39
C VAL A 83 0.36 7.02 -4.80
N ALA A 84 -0.69 6.31 -4.36
CA ALA A 84 -1.87 6.92 -3.77
C ALA A 84 -1.54 7.75 -2.51
N ASN A 85 -0.69 7.22 -1.63
CA ASN A 85 -0.25 7.92 -0.42
C ASN A 85 0.58 9.17 -0.75
N ILE A 86 1.50 9.10 -1.72
CA ILE A 86 2.29 10.25 -2.18
C ILE A 86 1.41 11.31 -2.83
N LEU A 87 0.45 10.91 -3.66
CA LEU A 87 -0.50 11.83 -4.29
C LEU A 87 -1.37 12.55 -3.26
N MET A 88 -1.93 11.82 -2.30
CA MET A 88 -2.75 12.41 -1.23
C MET A 88 -1.96 13.34 -0.32
N PHE A 89 -0.68 13.03 -0.07
CA PHE A 89 0.23 13.95 0.61
C PHE A 89 0.43 15.25 -0.17
N GLY A 90 0.67 15.15 -1.48
CA GLY A 90 0.80 16.31 -2.35
C GLY A 90 -0.47 17.17 -2.40
N ILE A 91 -1.64 16.53 -2.49
CA ILE A 91 -2.95 17.21 -2.43
C ILE A 91 -3.11 17.94 -1.09
N SER A 92 -2.81 17.27 0.02
CA SER A 92 -2.88 17.86 1.37
C SER A 92 -1.95 19.07 1.49
N TRP A 93 -0.74 18.97 0.96
CA TRP A 93 0.23 20.06 0.96
C TRP A 93 -0.22 21.26 0.12
N VAL A 94 -0.71 21.04 -1.10
CA VAL A 94 -1.19 22.10 -1.98
C VAL A 94 -2.42 22.79 -1.38
N ALA A 95 -3.35 22.03 -0.81
CA ALA A 95 -4.52 22.60 -0.14
C ALA A 95 -4.11 23.48 1.05
N LEU A 96 -3.20 23.00 1.90
CA LEU A 96 -2.67 23.77 3.02
C LEU A 96 -1.91 25.03 2.57
N ALA A 97 -1.15 24.95 1.47
CA ALA A 97 -0.43 26.08 0.90
C ALA A 97 -1.38 27.17 0.38
N ASN A 98 -2.49 26.78 -0.26
CA ASN A 98 -3.52 27.71 -0.73
C ASN A 98 -4.25 28.42 0.41
N GLU A 99 -4.32 27.81 1.59
CA GLU A 99 -4.84 28.40 2.83
C GLU A 99 -3.81 29.29 3.57
N GLY A 100 -2.63 29.52 2.98
CA GLY A 100 -1.55 30.30 3.58
C GLY A 100 -0.73 29.54 4.64
N GLY A 101 -0.99 28.24 4.84
CA GLY A 101 -0.36 27.39 5.85
C GLY A 101 0.91 26.66 5.41
N GLY A 102 1.30 26.73 4.13
CA GLY A 102 2.38 25.93 3.53
C GLY A 102 3.82 26.47 3.72
N GLY A 103 4.06 27.42 4.61
CA GLY A 103 5.37 28.03 4.79
C GLY A 103 6.32 27.30 5.76
N GLY A 104 7.63 27.32 5.46
CA GLY A 104 8.70 26.93 6.38
C GLY A 104 8.78 25.42 6.69
N PHE A 105 9.18 25.07 7.91
CA PHE A 105 9.34 23.67 8.36
C PHE A 105 8.03 22.92 8.64
N ARG A 106 6.87 23.54 8.39
CA ARG A 106 5.54 22.91 8.62
C ARG A 106 5.33 21.67 7.77
N ILE A 107 5.98 21.57 6.60
CA ILE A 107 5.93 20.35 5.78
C ILE A 107 6.42 19.11 6.53
N LEU A 108 7.32 19.26 7.50
CA LEU A 108 7.92 18.12 8.21
C LEU A 108 6.96 17.49 9.24
N TRP A 109 6.16 18.31 9.93
CA TRP A 109 5.40 17.91 11.12
C TRP A 109 4.00 18.50 11.26
N GLY A 110 3.61 19.44 10.39
CA GLY A 110 2.52 20.39 10.64
C GLY A 110 1.32 20.25 9.70
N MET A 111 1.11 19.10 9.06
CA MET A 111 -0.08 18.88 8.23
C MET A 111 -1.22 18.34 9.09
N GLY A 112 -1.98 19.27 9.67
CA GLY A 112 -3.14 19.02 10.52
C GLY A 112 -4.24 20.05 10.30
N GLY A 113 -5.29 20.02 11.12
CA GLY A 113 -6.37 21.02 11.10
C GLY A 113 -7.42 20.80 10.00
N GLU A 114 -7.96 21.89 9.47
CA GLU A 114 -9.09 21.89 8.54
C GLU A 114 -8.81 21.10 7.26
N THR A 115 -7.61 21.25 6.67
CA THR A 115 -7.26 20.59 5.41
C THR A 115 -7.39 19.06 5.50
N VAL A 116 -6.77 18.44 6.51
CA VAL A 116 -6.83 16.97 6.68
C VAL A 116 -8.20 16.52 7.17
N TYR A 117 -8.92 17.37 7.89
CA TYR A 117 -10.32 17.11 8.26
C TYR A 117 -11.19 17.01 7.01
N ARG A 118 -11.10 17.98 6.07
CA ARG A 118 -11.85 17.96 4.81
C ARG A 118 -11.47 16.78 3.92
N LEU A 119 -10.20 16.39 3.92
CA LEU A 119 -9.70 15.26 3.15
C LEU A 119 -9.98 13.89 3.80
N GLY A 120 -10.70 13.85 4.93
CA GLY A 120 -11.19 12.60 5.48
C GLY A 120 -10.33 11.96 6.55
N ALA A 121 -9.60 12.74 7.35
CA ALA A 121 -8.99 12.22 8.57
C ALA A 121 -10.06 11.63 9.51
N SER A 122 -9.67 10.61 10.28
CA SER A 122 -10.59 9.90 11.16
C SER A 122 -10.82 10.71 12.43
N HIS A 123 -12.09 10.98 12.73
CA HIS A 123 -12.54 11.64 13.95
C HIS A 123 -13.78 10.91 14.50
N PRO A 124 -13.96 10.82 15.83
CA PRO A 124 -15.08 10.10 16.43
C PRO A 124 -16.45 10.63 16.01
N PHE A 125 -16.63 11.96 16.07
CA PHE A 125 -17.92 12.59 15.80
C PHE A 125 -18.39 12.40 14.35
N PRO A 126 -17.60 12.73 13.31
CA PRO A 126 -18.01 12.45 11.92
C PRO A 126 -18.28 10.97 11.65
N VAL A 127 -17.47 10.06 12.21
CA VAL A 127 -17.62 8.61 11.97
C VAL A 127 -18.93 8.07 12.55
N PHE A 128 -19.24 8.37 13.82
CA PHE A 128 -20.40 7.76 14.50
C PHE A 128 -21.67 8.60 14.46
N VAL A 129 -21.56 9.92 14.46
CA VAL A 129 -22.71 10.84 14.48
C VAL A 129 -22.99 11.43 13.10
N GLY A 130 -21.92 11.81 12.38
CA GLY A 130 -22.02 12.33 11.01
C GLY A 130 -22.27 11.25 9.94
N HIS A 131 -22.19 9.97 10.32
CA HIS A 131 -22.26 8.82 9.40
C HIS A 131 -21.20 8.85 8.27
N GLU A 132 -20.08 9.53 8.49
CA GLU A 132 -18.96 9.67 7.55
C GLU A 132 -17.97 8.49 7.69
N TRP A 133 -18.48 7.26 7.62
CA TRP A 133 -17.71 6.02 7.77
C TRP A 133 -16.58 5.89 6.74
N TRP A 134 -16.67 6.59 5.61
CA TRP A 134 -15.65 6.63 4.56
C TRP A 134 -14.30 7.17 5.08
N ARG A 135 -14.32 7.95 6.16
CA ARG A 135 -13.12 8.43 6.85
C ARG A 135 -12.22 7.32 7.37
N LEU A 136 -12.80 6.17 7.71
CA LEU A 136 -12.04 4.99 8.17
C LEU A 136 -11.12 4.43 7.09
N VAL A 137 -11.34 4.77 5.82
CA VAL A 137 -10.50 4.32 4.71
C VAL A 137 -9.66 5.48 4.19
N THR A 138 -10.23 6.67 3.99
CA THR A 138 -9.47 7.82 3.46
C THR A 138 -8.36 8.28 4.39
N ALA A 139 -8.57 8.19 5.71
CA ALA A 139 -7.53 8.51 6.70
C ALA A 139 -6.25 7.67 6.53
N MET A 140 -6.34 6.48 5.91
CA MET A 140 -5.19 5.60 5.66
C MET A 140 -4.20 6.22 4.66
N PHE A 141 -4.65 7.18 3.85
CA PHE A 141 -3.88 7.81 2.78
C PHE A 141 -3.40 9.23 3.13
N LEU A 142 -3.75 9.74 4.32
CA LEU A 142 -3.35 11.06 4.81
C LEU A 142 -2.16 10.94 5.75
N HIS A 143 -1.30 11.97 5.80
CA HIS A 143 -0.16 11.97 6.72
C HIS A 143 0.07 13.35 7.32
N GLY A 144 0.55 13.36 8.56
CA GLY A 144 0.76 14.57 9.37
C GLY A 144 2.01 15.40 9.01
N GLY A 145 2.81 14.93 8.06
CA GLY A 145 4.06 15.59 7.67
C GLY A 145 5.02 14.66 6.93
N LEU A 146 6.09 15.23 6.38
CA LEU A 146 7.03 14.53 5.49
C LEU A 146 7.71 13.35 6.19
N ILE A 147 8.04 13.51 7.46
CA ILE A 147 8.67 12.44 8.25
C ILE A 147 7.67 11.32 8.50
N HIS A 148 6.41 11.66 8.77
CA HIS A 148 5.35 10.68 8.96
C HIS A 148 5.11 9.84 7.69
N ILE A 149 4.97 10.46 6.50
CA ILE A 149 4.84 9.68 5.25
C ILE A 149 6.12 8.92 4.92
N GLY A 150 7.31 9.50 5.18
CA GLY A 150 8.60 8.85 4.91
C GLY A 150 8.74 7.51 5.63
N PHE A 151 8.44 7.47 6.93
CA PHE A 151 8.46 6.21 7.70
C PHE A 151 7.40 5.21 7.21
N ASN A 152 6.17 5.66 6.94
CA ASN A 152 5.12 4.77 6.45
C ASN A 152 5.47 4.15 5.09
N MET A 153 5.98 4.95 4.15
CA MET A 153 6.30 4.46 2.80
C MET A 153 7.54 3.57 2.82
N MET A 154 8.52 3.85 3.69
CA MET A 154 9.64 2.94 3.93
C MET A 154 9.15 1.59 4.47
N SER A 155 8.25 1.58 5.46
CA SER A 155 7.65 0.34 5.97
C SER A 155 6.80 -0.37 4.92
N LEU A 156 6.02 0.36 4.13
CA LEU A 156 5.24 -0.21 3.02
C LEU A 156 6.15 -0.92 2.01
N MET A 157 7.27 -0.32 1.64
CA MET A 157 8.23 -0.91 0.71
C MET A 157 9.00 -2.10 1.29
N GLN A 158 9.17 -2.17 2.61
CA GLN A 158 9.80 -3.34 3.24
C GLN A 158 8.84 -4.53 3.38
N LEU A 159 7.55 -4.27 3.64
CA LEU A 159 6.59 -5.31 4.00
C LEU A 159 5.66 -5.69 2.84
N GLY A 160 5.22 -4.69 2.07
CA GLY A 160 4.24 -4.80 1.00
C GLY A 160 4.64 -5.82 -0.06
N PRO A 161 5.83 -5.72 -0.68
CA PRO A 161 6.24 -6.62 -1.75
C PRO A 161 6.25 -8.09 -1.31
N ALA A 162 6.81 -8.36 -0.13
CA ALA A 162 6.91 -9.72 0.42
C ALA A 162 5.52 -10.34 0.70
N LEU A 163 4.59 -9.55 1.23
CA LEU A 163 3.23 -10.02 1.51
C LEU A 163 2.38 -10.12 0.24
N GLU A 164 2.55 -9.20 -0.71
CA GLU A 164 1.87 -9.24 -2.00
C GLU A 164 2.29 -10.45 -2.82
N GLU A 165 3.58 -10.76 -2.87
CA GLU A 165 4.10 -11.97 -3.52
C GLU A 165 3.57 -13.24 -2.84
N LEU A 166 3.55 -13.26 -1.50
CA LEU A 166 3.13 -14.42 -0.74
C LEU A 166 1.63 -14.72 -0.84
N TYR A 167 0.78 -13.70 -0.70
CA TYR A 167 -0.69 -13.86 -0.66
C TYR A 167 -1.38 -13.62 -2.00
N GLY A 168 -0.68 -12.99 -2.95
CA GLY A 168 -1.25 -12.43 -4.17
C GLY A 168 -1.93 -11.07 -3.93
N SER A 169 -1.90 -10.21 -4.96
CA SER A 169 -2.37 -8.82 -4.93
C SER A 169 -3.77 -8.63 -4.34
N ALA A 170 -4.73 -9.52 -4.67
CA ALA A 170 -6.11 -9.37 -4.23
C ALA A 170 -6.29 -9.58 -2.72
N ARG A 171 -5.66 -10.63 -2.16
CA ARG A 171 -5.67 -10.86 -0.69
C ARG A 171 -4.86 -9.79 0.03
N TYR A 172 -3.74 -9.38 -0.53
CA TYR A 172 -2.90 -8.31 0.04
C TYR A 172 -3.67 -6.99 0.15
N LEU A 173 -4.36 -6.55 -0.91
CA LEU A 173 -5.19 -5.35 -0.88
C LEU A 173 -6.27 -5.44 0.21
N PHE A 174 -6.97 -6.58 0.27
CA PHE A 174 -7.98 -6.81 1.29
C PHE A 174 -7.40 -6.74 2.71
N LEU A 175 -6.27 -7.40 2.96
CA LEU A 175 -5.59 -7.37 4.25
C LEU A 175 -5.20 -5.94 4.66
N TYR A 176 -4.64 -5.15 3.73
CA TYR A 176 -4.28 -3.77 3.98
C TYR A 176 -5.51 -2.92 4.36
N VAL A 177 -6.56 -2.94 3.53
CA VAL A 177 -7.77 -2.13 3.75
C VAL A 177 -8.54 -2.56 4.99
N ALA A 178 -8.76 -3.87 5.18
CA ALA A 178 -9.56 -4.38 6.29
C ALA A 178 -8.91 -4.11 7.65
N THR A 179 -7.60 -4.33 7.76
CA THR A 179 -6.88 -4.10 9.03
C THR A 179 -6.74 -2.60 9.33
N GLY A 180 -6.50 -1.77 8.32
CA GLY A 180 -6.46 -0.31 8.48
C GLY A 180 -7.81 0.26 8.92
N ALA A 181 -8.89 -0.10 8.23
CA ALA A 181 -10.24 0.37 8.56
C ALA A 181 -10.68 -0.10 9.95
N PHE A 182 -10.39 -1.35 10.32
CA PHE A 182 -10.67 -1.84 11.68
C PHE A 182 -9.83 -1.12 12.74
N GLY A 183 -8.57 -0.81 12.43
CA GLY A 183 -7.72 0.02 13.27
C GLY A 183 -8.35 1.38 13.58
N PHE A 184 -8.76 2.10 12.54
CA PHE A 184 -9.40 3.41 12.71
C PHE A 184 -10.79 3.33 13.34
N LEU A 185 -11.54 2.25 13.13
CA LEU A 185 -12.82 2.05 13.80
C LEU A 185 -12.63 2.00 15.32
N VAL A 186 -11.68 1.20 15.79
CA VAL A 186 -11.37 1.08 17.23
C VAL A 186 -10.79 2.39 17.77
N SER A 187 -9.88 3.02 17.04
CA SER A 187 -9.35 4.34 17.42
C SER A 187 -10.45 5.39 17.61
N ALA A 188 -11.33 5.54 16.62
CA ALA A 188 -12.44 6.47 16.70
C ALA A 188 -13.37 6.13 17.87
N TRP A 189 -13.61 4.83 18.13
CA TRP A 189 -14.44 4.38 19.25
C TRP A 189 -13.89 4.83 20.61
N PHE A 190 -12.56 4.86 20.76
CA PHE A 190 -11.89 5.37 21.95
C PHE A 190 -11.69 6.90 21.96
N GLY A 191 -12.31 7.62 21.03
CA GLY A 191 -12.30 9.07 21.02
C GLY A 191 -11.09 9.71 20.32
N ASN A 192 -10.27 8.92 19.62
CA ASN A 192 -9.04 9.43 19.01
C ASN A 192 -9.27 10.07 17.64
N PHE A 193 -8.54 11.17 17.41
CA PHE A 193 -8.22 11.64 16.06
C PHE A 193 -7.07 10.81 15.48
N SER A 194 -7.16 10.44 14.20
CA SER A 194 -6.12 9.63 13.58
C SER A 194 -6.05 9.76 12.06
N LEU A 195 -4.83 9.60 11.53
CA LEU A 195 -4.52 9.51 10.12
C LEU A 195 -3.18 8.79 9.90
N GLY A 196 -2.96 8.26 8.71
CA GLY A 196 -1.74 7.56 8.33
C GLY A 196 -1.96 6.11 7.93
N ALA A 197 -1.10 5.61 7.05
CA ALA A 197 -1.10 4.21 6.66
C ALA A 197 -0.72 3.25 7.82
N SER A 198 -0.21 3.78 8.93
CA SER A 198 0.44 3.02 10.00
C SER A 198 -0.47 1.97 10.65
N GLY A 199 -1.77 2.24 10.82
CA GLY A 199 -2.72 1.21 11.31
C GLY A 199 -2.79 -0.02 10.40
N ALA A 200 -2.85 0.18 9.08
CA ALA A 200 -2.84 -0.90 8.10
C ALA A 200 -1.47 -1.60 8.04
N LEU A 201 -0.37 -0.85 8.13
CA LEU A 201 0.98 -1.40 8.18
C LEU A 201 1.18 -2.27 9.42
N LEU A 202 0.63 -1.88 10.58
CA LEU A 202 0.66 -2.70 11.79
C LEU A 202 -0.23 -3.94 11.63
N GLY A 203 -1.31 -3.85 10.88
CA GLY A 203 -2.05 -5.02 10.41
C GLY A 203 -1.20 -5.97 9.57
N LEU A 204 -0.43 -5.46 8.61
CA LEU A 204 0.51 -6.28 7.84
C LEU A 204 1.60 -6.91 8.73
N VAL A 205 2.10 -6.19 9.74
CA VAL A 205 2.99 -6.75 10.77
C VAL A 205 2.30 -7.89 11.53
N GLY A 206 1.02 -7.74 11.88
CA GLY A 206 0.21 -8.78 12.50
C GLY A 206 0.11 -10.02 11.62
N VAL A 207 -0.11 -9.85 10.32
CA VAL A 207 -0.13 -10.96 9.34
C VAL A 207 1.22 -11.68 9.32
N MET A 208 2.33 -10.96 9.30
CA MET A 208 3.67 -11.58 9.36
C MET A 208 3.92 -12.32 10.67
N LEU A 209 3.52 -11.76 11.81
CA LEU A 209 3.62 -12.44 13.10
C LEU A 209 2.84 -13.76 13.06
N ALA A 210 1.65 -13.78 12.48
CA ALA A 210 0.89 -15.02 12.29
C ALA A 210 1.67 -16.05 11.45
N ILE A 211 2.33 -15.63 10.36
CA ILE A 211 3.19 -16.51 9.54
C ILE A 211 4.33 -17.10 10.37
N THR A 212 5.03 -16.28 11.16
CA THR A 212 6.16 -16.76 11.99
C THR A 212 5.74 -17.87 12.96
N THR A 213 4.49 -17.81 13.47
CA THR A 213 3.95 -18.83 14.36
C THR A 213 3.47 -20.10 13.64
N LYS A 214 3.19 -20.02 12.33
CA LYS A 214 2.78 -21.19 11.52
C LYS A 214 3.99 -21.98 11.01
N ARG A 215 5.03 -21.28 10.54
CA ARG A 215 6.15 -21.91 9.82
C ARG A 215 7.30 -22.39 10.72
N GLY A 216 7.46 -21.85 11.92
CA GLY A 216 8.51 -22.26 12.85
C GLY A 216 9.95 -22.13 12.31
N GLY A 217 10.92 -22.70 13.03
CA GLY A 217 12.35 -22.66 12.64
C GLY A 217 13.13 -21.42 13.12
N ALA A 218 14.45 -21.48 13.01
CA ALA A 218 15.36 -20.45 13.55
C ALA A 218 15.15 -19.08 12.88
N TYR A 219 15.00 -19.07 11.56
CA TYR A 219 14.74 -17.84 10.79
C TYR A 219 13.43 -17.16 11.21
N MET A 220 12.32 -17.91 11.35
CA MET A 220 11.04 -17.32 11.75
C MET A 220 11.06 -16.83 13.20
N ARG A 221 11.85 -17.47 14.09
CA ARG A 221 12.05 -16.97 15.46
C ARG A 221 12.79 -15.64 15.47
N ASP A 222 13.83 -15.48 14.67
CA ASP A 222 14.56 -14.22 14.53
C ASP A 222 13.67 -13.12 13.93
N LEU A 223 12.98 -13.41 12.82
CA LEU A 223 12.02 -12.48 12.23
C LEU A 223 10.95 -12.05 13.24
N ARG A 224 10.37 -13.00 13.99
CA ARG A 224 9.39 -12.70 15.04
C ARG A 224 9.96 -11.78 16.11
N SER A 225 11.20 -12.04 16.57
CA SER A 225 11.87 -11.20 17.56
C SER A 225 12.01 -9.76 17.07
N ARG A 226 12.43 -9.57 15.82
CA ARG A 226 12.56 -8.24 15.19
C ARG A 226 11.22 -7.53 15.09
N LEU A 227 10.19 -8.21 14.59
CA LEU A 227 8.84 -7.66 14.46
C LEU A 227 8.26 -7.27 15.83
N VAL A 228 8.38 -8.14 16.84
CA VAL A 228 7.92 -7.85 18.20
C VAL A 228 8.67 -6.67 18.79
N THR A 229 9.99 -6.60 18.59
CA THR A 229 10.80 -5.46 19.04
C THR A 229 10.34 -4.16 18.39
N SER A 230 10.11 -4.16 17.07
CA SER A 230 9.60 -2.98 16.35
C SER A 230 8.22 -2.55 16.85
N VAL A 231 7.32 -3.51 17.13
CA VAL A 231 6.00 -3.24 17.72
C VAL A 231 6.16 -2.62 19.10
N VAL A 232 6.95 -3.20 19.99
CA VAL A 232 7.15 -2.67 21.35
C VAL A 232 7.70 -1.24 21.30
N VAL A 233 8.72 -0.99 20.48
CA VAL A 233 9.29 0.36 20.30
C VAL A 233 8.21 1.34 19.84
N LEU A 234 7.43 0.98 18.83
CA LEU A 234 6.37 1.85 18.32
C LEU A 234 5.33 2.20 19.39
N PHE A 235 4.88 1.21 20.16
CA PHE A 235 3.91 1.44 21.23
C PHE A 235 4.45 2.32 22.35
N VAL A 236 5.73 2.16 22.70
CA VAL A 236 6.42 3.04 23.67
C VAL A 236 6.47 4.48 23.15
N LEU A 237 6.82 4.68 21.87
CA LEU A 237 6.76 5.99 21.23
C LEU A 237 5.32 6.55 21.18
N GLY A 238 4.32 5.67 21.13
CA GLY A 238 2.91 5.98 21.33
C GLY A 238 2.58 6.77 22.59
N PHE A 239 3.32 6.54 23.67
CA PHE A 239 3.14 7.23 24.94
C PHE A 239 4.04 8.46 25.10
N SER A 240 4.90 8.78 24.13
CA SER A 240 5.86 9.89 24.23
C SER A 240 5.29 11.26 23.83
N GLY A 241 3.97 11.36 23.58
CA GLY A 241 3.31 12.61 23.18
C GLY A 241 3.46 12.98 21.70
N MET A 242 4.02 12.12 20.85
CA MET A 242 4.24 12.38 19.42
C MET A 242 2.99 12.25 18.53
N GLY A 243 1.78 12.14 19.13
CA GLY A 243 0.54 11.99 18.36
C GLY A 243 0.41 10.66 17.62
N ILE A 244 1.05 9.60 18.14
CA ILE A 244 0.95 8.24 17.61
C ILE A 244 -0.29 7.55 18.21
N ASP A 245 -1.11 6.97 17.34
CA ASP A 245 -2.37 6.36 17.72
C ASP A 245 -2.24 4.86 18.05
N ASN A 246 -1.97 4.58 19.33
CA ASN A 246 -1.82 3.21 19.82
C ASN A 246 -3.09 2.35 19.69
N TYR A 247 -4.29 2.94 19.71
CA TYR A 247 -5.53 2.17 19.53
C TYR A 247 -5.65 1.65 18.10
N ALA A 248 -5.39 2.51 17.10
CA ALA A 248 -5.36 2.07 15.71
C ALA A 248 -4.27 1.02 15.45
N HIS A 249 -3.08 1.21 16.02
CA HIS A 249 -1.97 0.27 15.87
C HIS A 249 -2.29 -1.10 16.49
N PHE A 250 -2.86 -1.12 17.70
CA PHE A 250 -3.23 -2.36 18.37
C PHE A 250 -4.32 -3.12 17.63
N ALA A 251 -5.40 -2.42 17.28
CA ALA A 251 -6.53 -3.04 16.59
C ALA A 251 -6.13 -3.53 15.19
N GLY A 252 -5.33 -2.74 14.45
CA GLY A 252 -4.75 -3.16 13.18
C GLY A 252 -3.91 -4.43 13.34
N LEU A 253 -2.94 -4.42 14.26
CA LEU A 253 -2.08 -5.57 14.57
C LEU A 253 -2.88 -6.82 14.94
N ALA A 254 -3.89 -6.69 15.80
CA ALA A 254 -4.73 -7.79 16.25
C ALA A 254 -5.57 -8.37 15.10
N ALA A 255 -6.22 -7.52 14.31
CA ALA A 255 -6.97 -7.95 13.12
C ALA A 255 -6.06 -8.63 12.09
N GLY A 256 -4.89 -8.06 11.85
CA GLY A 256 -3.89 -8.63 10.95
C GLY A 256 -3.39 -10.00 11.41
N PHE A 257 -3.12 -10.16 12.71
CA PHE A 257 -2.74 -11.46 13.27
C PHE A 257 -3.86 -12.49 13.12
N GLY A 258 -5.11 -12.11 13.42
CA GLY A 258 -6.28 -12.96 13.23
C GLY A 258 -6.48 -13.39 11.78
N LEU A 259 -6.46 -12.44 10.84
CA LEU A 259 -6.60 -12.72 9.41
C LEU A 259 -5.42 -13.52 8.86
N GLY A 260 -4.20 -13.25 9.32
CA GLY A 260 -3.01 -14.03 8.99
C GLY A 260 -3.04 -15.45 9.54
N LYS A 261 -3.75 -15.70 10.65
CA LYS A 261 -4.05 -17.05 11.14
C LYS A 261 -5.11 -17.73 10.29
N LEU A 262 -6.14 -17.01 9.88
CA LEU A 262 -7.25 -17.53 9.07
C LEU A 262 -6.81 -17.90 7.64
N PHE A 263 -6.09 -17.02 6.95
CA PHE A 263 -5.67 -17.28 5.58
C PHE A 263 -4.46 -18.21 5.51
N ALA A 264 -4.45 -19.07 4.49
CA ALA A 264 -3.25 -19.81 4.14
C ALA A 264 -2.17 -18.82 3.70
N ASP A 265 -0.97 -18.95 4.27
CA ASP A 265 0.20 -18.13 4.00
C ASP A 265 0.86 -18.54 2.68
N ARG A 266 0.06 -18.55 1.60
CA ARG A 266 0.46 -18.88 0.23
C ARG A 266 -0.56 -18.28 -0.74
N GLN A 267 -0.19 -18.26 -2.02
CA GLN A 267 -1.12 -17.88 -3.07
C GLN A 267 -2.29 -18.88 -3.18
N PRO A 268 -3.46 -18.43 -3.67
CA PRO A 268 -4.61 -19.29 -3.93
C PRO A 268 -4.30 -20.40 -4.95
N MET A 269 -4.45 -21.67 -4.55
CA MET A 269 -4.07 -22.81 -5.41
C MET A 269 -5.22 -23.34 -6.28
N ASN A 270 -6.44 -23.33 -5.77
CA ASN A 270 -7.62 -23.85 -6.47
C ASN A 270 -8.58 -22.73 -6.90
N ALA A 271 -9.52 -23.05 -7.80
CA ALA A 271 -10.46 -22.08 -8.36
C ALA A 271 -11.36 -21.41 -7.30
N SER A 272 -11.76 -22.15 -6.26
CA SER A 272 -12.58 -21.62 -5.17
C SER A 272 -11.82 -20.57 -4.36
N GLU A 273 -10.61 -20.90 -3.91
CA GLU A 273 -9.74 -19.98 -3.19
C GLU A 273 -9.42 -18.72 -4.00
N ARG A 274 -9.23 -18.88 -5.32
CA ARG A 274 -8.92 -17.78 -6.24
C ARG A 274 -10.14 -16.87 -6.44
N ARG A 275 -11.34 -17.45 -6.55
CA ARG A 275 -12.62 -16.71 -6.58
C ARG A 275 -12.83 -15.89 -5.31
N THR A 276 -12.63 -16.49 -4.14
CA THR A 276 -12.74 -15.79 -2.86
C THR A 276 -11.71 -14.67 -2.75
N ALA A 277 -10.45 -14.94 -3.12
CA ALA A 277 -9.39 -13.92 -3.11
C ALA A 277 -9.76 -12.72 -3.99
N TYR A 278 -10.20 -12.95 -5.22
CA TYR A 278 -10.62 -11.87 -6.12
C TYR A 278 -11.89 -11.16 -5.63
N GLY A 279 -12.87 -11.88 -5.08
CA GLY A 279 -14.06 -11.28 -4.49
C GLY A 279 -13.72 -10.29 -3.36
N LEU A 280 -12.84 -10.71 -2.44
CA LEU A 280 -12.34 -9.85 -1.36
C LEU A 280 -11.52 -8.67 -1.88
N GLY A 281 -10.64 -8.90 -2.86
CA GLY A 281 -9.84 -7.84 -3.47
C GLY A 281 -10.68 -6.80 -4.21
N TRP A 282 -11.68 -7.24 -4.99
CA TRP A 282 -12.63 -6.33 -5.66
C TRP A 282 -13.47 -5.56 -4.66
N LEU A 283 -13.97 -6.23 -3.61
CA LEU A 283 -14.69 -5.54 -2.54
C LEU A 283 -13.83 -4.45 -1.90
N ALA A 284 -12.59 -4.77 -1.53
CA ALA A 284 -11.65 -3.80 -0.95
C ALA A 284 -11.37 -2.63 -1.92
N GLY A 285 -11.15 -2.90 -3.20
CA GLY A 285 -10.96 -1.88 -4.22
C GLY A 285 -12.18 -0.97 -4.41
N MET A 286 -13.39 -1.55 -4.47
CA MET A 286 -14.64 -0.79 -4.58
C MET A 286 -14.88 0.07 -3.34
N VAL A 287 -14.61 -0.45 -2.14
CA VAL A 287 -14.71 0.31 -0.89
C VAL A 287 -13.77 1.50 -0.93
N VAL A 288 -12.50 1.31 -1.30
CA VAL A 288 -11.54 2.42 -1.44
C VAL A 288 -12.06 3.48 -2.41
N VAL A 289 -12.48 3.09 -3.62
CA VAL A 289 -13.00 4.03 -4.63
C VAL A 289 -14.24 4.77 -4.11
N ALA A 290 -15.18 4.07 -3.48
CA ALA A 290 -16.39 4.68 -2.91
C ALA A 290 -16.05 5.67 -1.79
N CYS A 291 -15.10 5.35 -0.91
CA CYS A 291 -14.67 6.26 0.15
C CYS A 291 -14.02 7.54 -0.41
N PHE A 292 -13.19 7.43 -1.46
CA PHE A 292 -12.63 8.60 -2.13
C PHE A 292 -13.69 9.43 -2.87
N ALA A 293 -14.70 8.79 -3.47
CA ALA A 293 -15.82 9.50 -4.08
C ALA A 293 -16.61 10.29 -3.03
N LEU A 294 -16.92 9.67 -1.89
CA LEU A 294 -17.60 10.33 -0.77
C LEU A 294 -16.77 11.49 -0.20
N MET A 295 -15.46 11.31 -0.04
CA MET A 295 -14.55 12.39 0.36
C MET A 295 -14.65 13.60 -0.57
N ILE A 296 -14.66 13.38 -1.89
CA ILE A 296 -14.79 14.46 -2.87
C ILE A 296 -16.15 15.16 -2.75
N LEU A 297 -17.23 14.38 -2.60
CA LEU A 297 -18.58 14.92 -2.47
C LEU A 297 -18.75 15.78 -1.20
N HIS A 298 -18.15 15.37 -0.09
CA HIS A 298 -18.25 16.04 1.21
C HIS A 298 -17.15 17.09 1.46
N TYR A 299 -16.22 17.30 0.52
CA TYR A 299 -15.06 18.20 0.71
C TYR A 299 -15.48 19.66 1.05
N ARG A 300 -16.60 20.11 0.49
CA ARG A 300 -17.11 21.49 0.64
C ARG A 300 -18.19 21.64 1.70
N ASP A 301 -18.47 20.60 2.47
CA ASP A 301 -19.49 20.67 3.51
C ASP A 301 -19.08 21.70 4.58
N THR A 302 -20.12 22.32 5.18
CA THR A 302 -19.96 23.22 6.33
C THR A 302 -19.39 22.46 7.50
N LEU A 303 -18.33 22.99 8.11
CA LEU A 303 -17.65 22.31 9.20
C LEU A 303 -18.45 22.43 10.51
N PRO A 304 -18.33 21.46 11.44
CA PRO A 304 -19.10 21.49 12.68
C PRO A 304 -18.87 22.75 13.53
N TRP A 305 -17.66 23.34 13.48
CA TRP A 305 -17.31 24.56 14.21
C TRP A 305 -17.68 25.86 13.48
N GLN A 306 -18.27 25.77 12.29
CA GLN A 306 -18.81 26.91 11.54
C GLN A 306 -20.33 27.06 11.71
N ARG A 307 -20.97 26.14 12.45
CA ARG A 307 -22.41 26.13 12.72
C ARG A 307 -22.76 26.72 14.07
#